data_AF-A0A943UVF9-F1
#
_entry.id   AF-A0A943UVF9-F1
#
_cell.length_a   1.000
_cell.length_b   1.000
_cell.length_c   1.000
_cell.angle_alpha   90.00
_cell.angle_beta   90.00
_cell.angle_gamma   90.00
#
_symmetry.space_group_name_H-M   'P 1'
#
loop_
_entity.id
_entity.type
_entity.pdbx_description
1 polymer ?
#
loop_
_entity_poly.entity_id
_entity_poly.type
_entity_poly.pdbx_seq_one_letter_code
_entity_poly.pdbx_strand_id
1 'polypeptide(L)'
;MSPRKENLSLDSAYFVAVEMTHDALKRGLRSASRLNITQYRMLVKLAAAGESIAQSELSDLLGLRPNVITQAANALENAKFAKREVGPGDGRARRIAATEAGIAHVCAVNESIVSQLYALFPTEDAAWRAILETSITAGSFIDPPVSQREIACYPASRALASLERFRSAIEAGLREACGASYSECRVMQRLAETGRPMRIGDMASQLQLSPVNVARAVDRLADRSWVRRMGAPHDRKAVFVDVTERGRAQQAVIARTVDALGRELLWKHLDRSQRAAIRAVTRTVIEGLRESKRAKSRLESDALFPLA
;
A
#
# COMPACT_ATOMS: atom_id res chain seq x y z
N MET A 1 20.78 20.91 24.30
CA MET A 1 20.78 20.20 23.00
C MET A 1 19.34 20.00 22.58
N SER A 2 18.86 20.76 21.58
CA SER A 2 17.53 20.47 20.99
C SER A 2 17.53 19.06 20.43
N PRO A 3 16.49 18.25 20.67
CA PRO A 3 16.40 16.94 20.06
C PRO A 3 16.43 17.13 18.54
N ARG A 4 17.39 16.50 17.86
CA ARG A 4 17.38 16.37 16.39
C ARG A 4 15.96 15.95 16.01
N LYS A 5 15.23 16.78 15.25
CA LYS A 5 13.94 16.39 14.67
C LYS A 5 14.16 15.03 14.00
N GLU A 6 13.53 13.97 14.49
CA GLU A 6 13.53 12.69 13.78
C GLU A 6 12.95 12.99 12.40
N ASN A 7 13.78 12.87 11.35
CA ASN A 7 13.37 13.20 10.00
C ASN A 7 12.50 12.04 9.47
N LEU A 8 11.21 12.10 9.79
CA LEU A 8 10.21 11.11 9.40
C LEU A 8 9.63 11.51 8.03
N SER A 9 10.28 11.06 6.95
CA SER A 9 9.81 11.33 5.58
C SER A 9 9.22 10.08 4.94
N LEU A 10 8.07 10.23 4.28
CA LEU A 10 7.53 9.22 3.36
C LEU A 10 8.15 9.43 1.98
N ASP A 11 9.43 9.10 1.85
CA ASP A 11 10.19 9.26 0.61
C ASP A 11 9.83 8.17 -0.42
N SER A 12 10.52 8.20 -1.57
CA SER A 12 10.27 7.21 -2.62
C SER A 12 10.58 5.79 -2.16
N ALA A 13 11.61 5.60 -1.34
CA ALA A 13 11.95 4.32 -0.74
C ALA A 13 10.81 3.77 0.12
N TYR A 14 10.25 4.57 1.02
CA TYR A 14 9.14 4.19 1.90
C TYR A 14 7.95 3.62 1.12
N PHE A 15 7.47 4.37 0.14
CA PHE A 15 6.32 3.95 -0.66
C PHE A 15 6.65 2.76 -1.56
N VAL A 16 7.90 2.55 -1.99
CA VAL A 16 8.28 1.29 -2.67
C VAL A 16 8.09 0.11 -1.72
N ALA A 17 8.55 0.22 -0.47
CA ALA A 17 8.37 -0.83 0.52
C ALA A 17 6.88 -1.09 0.83
N VAL A 18 6.07 -0.02 0.92
CA VAL A 18 4.61 -0.12 1.10
C VAL A 18 3.96 -0.85 -0.07
N GLU A 19 4.23 -0.47 -1.32
CA GLU A 19 3.63 -1.12 -2.50
C GLU A 19 3.96 -2.61 -2.55
N MET A 20 5.21 -2.97 -2.27
CA MET A 20 5.59 -4.38 -2.25
C MET A 20 4.93 -5.17 -1.14
N THR A 21 4.90 -4.60 0.06
CA THR A 21 4.26 -5.25 1.21
C THR A 21 2.79 -5.46 0.89
N HIS A 22 2.13 -4.43 0.34
CA HIS A 22 0.76 -4.50 -0.12
C HIS A 22 0.56 -5.57 -1.21
N ASP A 23 1.46 -5.66 -2.19
CA ASP A 23 1.39 -6.70 -3.23
C ASP A 23 1.59 -8.11 -2.69
N ALA A 24 2.48 -8.31 -1.70
CA ALA A 24 2.67 -9.58 -1.02
C ALA A 24 1.42 -9.99 -0.25
N LEU A 25 0.84 -9.07 0.52
CA LEU A 25 -0.41 -9.28 1.23
C LEU A 25 -1.56 -9.61 0.26
N LYS A 26 -1.65 -8.90 -0.87
CA LYS A 26 -2.64 -9.19 -1.93
C LYS A 26 -2.42 -10.53 -2.61
N ARG A 27 -1.17 -11.00 -2.73
CA ARG A 27 -0.89 -12.37 -3.20
C ARG A 27 -1.43 -13.39 -2.21
N GLY A 28 -1.22 -13.19 -0.91
CA GLY A 28 -1.78 -14.06 0.14
C GLY A 28 -3.31 -14.12 0.11
N LEU A 29 -3.96 -12.98 -0.08
CA LEU A 29 -5.41 -12.94 -0.28
C LEU A 29 -5.82 -13.77 -1.51
N ARG A 30 -5.17 -13.55 -2.67
CA ARG A 30 -5.53 -14.25 -3.91
C ARG A 30 -5.26 -15.75 -3.87
N SER A 31 -4.26 -16.21 -3.11
CA SER A 31 -3.97 -17.64 -2.96
C SER A 31 -5.01 -18.37 -2.12
N ALA A 32 -5.65 -17.69 -1.17
CA ALA A 32 -6.59 -18.30 -0.23
C ALA A 32 -8.05 -17.88 -0.42
N SER A 33 -8.34 -16.92 -1.32
CA SER A 33 -9.70 -16.40 -1.51
C SER A 33 -9.97 -15.93 -2.92
N ARG A 34 -11.23 -16.09 -3.34
CA ARG A 34 -11.79 -15.46 -4.54
C ARG A 34 -12.33 -14.05 -4.29
N LEU A 35 -12.37 -13.61 -3.04
CA LEU A 35 -12.83 -12.26 -2.68
C LEU A 35 -11.83 -11.22 -3.17
N ASN A 36 -12.35 -10.12 -3.71
CA ASN A 36 -11.50 -8.95 -3.93
C ASN A 36 -11.16 -8.26 -2.60
N ILE A 37 -10.19 -7.35 -2.61
CA ILE A 37 -9.72 -6.67 -1.39
C ILE A 37 -10.84 -5.90 -0.67
N THR A 38 -11.81 -5.34 -1.39
CA THR A 38 -12.92 -4.60 -0.80
C THR A 38 -13.88 -5.52 -0.06
N GLN A 39 -14.27 -6.63 -0.69
CA GLN A 39 -15.11 -7.66 -0.09
C GLN A 39 -14.42 -8.29 1.12
N TYR A 40 -13.12 -8.59 1.00
CA TYR A 40 -12.35 -9.15 2.10
C TYR A 40 -12.23 -8.20 3.29
N ARG A 41 -11.93 -6.91 3.05
CA ARG A 41 -11.89 -5.88 4.11
C ARG A 41 -13.22 -5.78 4.86
N MET A 42 -14.34 -5.83 4.14
CA MET A 42 -15.66 -5.85 4.76
C MET A 42 -15.87 -7.11 5.62
N LEU A 43 -15.48 -8.29 5.13
CA LEU A 43 -15.60 -9.53 5.88
C LEU A 43 -14.73 -9.54 7.15
N VAL A 44 -13.51 -8.98 7.10
CA VAL A 44 -12.64 -8.83 8.29
C VAL A 44 -13.32 -8.01 9.37
N LYS A 45 -13.95 -6.88 9.01
CA LYS A 45 -14.70 -6.04 9.97
C LYS A 45 -15.88 -6.78 10.60
N LEU A 46 -16.65 -7.48 9.77
CA LEU A 46 -17.79 -8.28 10.23
C LEU A 46 -17.37 -9.41 11.17
N ALA A 47 -16.30 -10.14 10.83
CA ALA A 47 -15.77 -11.23 11.65
C ALA A 47 -15.24 -10.72 13.00
N ALA A 48 -14.64 -9.53 13.01
CA ALA A 48 -14.03 -8.96 14.19
C ALA A 48 -15.02 -8.25 15.14
N ALA A 49 -16.15 -7.76 14.63
CA ALA A 49 -17.22 -7.22 15.47
C ALA A 49 -17.81 -8.29 16.41
N GLY A 50 -17.99 -9.53 15.91
CA GLY A 50 -18.64 -10.60 16.65
C GLY A 50 -20.16 -10.43 16.78
N GLU A 51 -20.71 -9.32 16.30
CA GLU A 51 -22.13 -9.02 16.20
C GLU A 51 -22.44 -8.42 14.81
N SER A 52 -23.72 -8.20 14.51
CA SER A 52 -24.10 -7.56 13.25
C SER A 52 -23.76 -6.07 13.24
N ILE A 53 -23.32 -5.53 12.11
CA ILE A 53 -22.97 -4.12 11.91
C ILE A 53 -23.98 -3.48 10.94
N ALA A 54 -24.36 -2.23 11.15
CA ALA A 54 -25.22 -1.51 10.21
C ALA A 54 -24.50 -1.25 8.86
N GLN A 55 -25.21 -1.31 7.74
CA GLN A 55 -24.61 -0.99 6.43
C GLN A 55 -24.09 0.46 6.32
N SER A 56 -24.74 1.41 6.99
CA SER A 56 -24.28 2.80 7.07
C SER A 56 -22.95 2.89 7.81
N GLU A 57 -22.86 2.23 8.97
CA GLU A 57 -21.64 2.16 9.77
C GLU A 57 -20.48 1.49 9.01
N LEU A 58 -20.75 0.42 8.25
CA LEU A 58 -19.75 -0.19 7.36
C LEU A 58 -19.25 0.76 6.26
N SER A 59 -20.10 1.66 5.78
CA SER A 59 -19.71 2.70 4.80
C SER A 59 -18.68 3.64 5.42
N ASP A 60 -18.96 4.10 6.65
CA ASP A 60 -18.08 5.01 7.40
C ASP A 60 -16.76 4.34 7.80
N LEU A 61 -16.84 3.12 8.32
CA LEU A 61 -15.68 2.34 8.76
C LEU A 61 -14.70 2.07 7.61
N LEU A 62 -15.21 1.68 6.44
CA LEU A 62 -14.39 1.30 5.30
C LEU A 62 -14.03 2.49 4.39
N GLY A 63 -14.68 3.64 4.58
CA GLY A 63 -14.57 4.82 3.72
C GLY A 63 -15.12 4.57 2.31
N LEU A 64 -16.19 3.79 2.20
CA LEU A 64 -16.75 3.34 0.92
C LEU A 64 -18.15 3.89 0.70
N ARG A 65 -18.51 4.09 -0.57
CA ARG A 65 -19.85 4.55 -0.95
C ARG A 65 -20.90 3.46 -0.63
N PRO A 66 -22.15 3.84 -0.28
CA PRO A 66 -23.21 2.87 0.09
C PRO A 66 -23.49 1.80 -0.98
N ASN A 67 -23.37 2.14 -2.26
CA ASN A 67 -23.55 1.18 -3.36
C ASN A 67 -22.45 0.11 -3.39
N VAL A 68 -21.20 0.48 -3.07
CA VAL A 68 -20.07 -0.46 -2.96
C VAL A 68 -20.29 -1.40 -1.78
N ILE A 69 -20.74 -0.90 -0.64
CA ILE A 69 -21.10 -1.73 0.53
C ILE A 69 -22.21 -2.71 0.18
N THR A 70 -23.24 -2.26 -0.55
CA THR A 70 -24.34 -3.13 -0.97
C THR A 70 -23.87 -4.25 -1.89
N GLN A 71 -23.01 -3.95 -2.86
CA GLN A 71 -22.44 -4.96 -3.77
C GLN A 71 -21.53 -5.93 -3.03
N ALA A 72 -20.70 -5.45 -2.11
CA ALA A 72 -19.84 -6.29 -1.29
C ALA A 72 -20.68 -7.20 -0.37
N ALA A 73 -21.73 -6.68 0.27
CA ALA A 73 -22.66 -7.45 1.08
C ALA A 73 -23.31 -8.60 0.29
N ASN A 74 -23.81 -8.30 -0.92
CA ASN A 74 -24.40 -9.32 -1.80
C ASN A 74 -23.40 -10.42 -2.16
N ALA A 75 -22.15 -10.05 -2.47
CA ALA A 75 -21.11 -11.01 -2.78
C ALA A 75 -20.76 -11.92 -1.59
N LEU A 76 -20.68 -11.34 -0.38
CA LEU A 76 -20.40 -12.09 0.85
C LEU A 76 -21.57 -13.02 1.24
N GLU A 77 -22.81 -12.58 1.04
CA GLU A 77 -24.03 -13.37 1.26
C GLU A 77 -24.11 -14.54 0.26
N ASN A 78 -23.87 -14.29 -1.02
CA ASN A 78 -23.80 -15.33 -2.05
C ASN A 78 -22.69 -16.36 -1.77
N ALA A 79 -21.57 -15.92 -1.20
CA ALA A 79 -20.47 -16.78 -0.77
C ALA A 79 -20.72 -17.46 0.59
N LYS A 80 -21.87 -17.20 1.23
CA LYS A 80 -22.25 -17.69 2.57
C LYS A 80 -21.31 -17.24 3.70
N PHE A 81 -20.52 -16.20 3.48
CA PHE A 81 -19.60 -15.63 4.48
C PHE A 81 -20.24 -14.57 5.37
N ALA A 82 -21.35 -13.97 4.92
CA ALA A 82 -22.13 -13.02 5.71
C ALA A 82 -23.62 -13.32 5.58
N LYS A 83 -24.40 -12.87 6.56
CA LYS A 83 -25.86 -12.93 6.55
C LYS A 83 -26.44 -11.55 6.90
N ARG A 84 -27.60 -11.24 6.36
CA ARG A 84 -28.36 -10.04 6.72
C ARG A 84 -29.27 -10.34 7.91
N GLU A 85 -29.33 -9.40 8.83
CA GLU A 85 -30.20 -9.45 10.01
C GLU A 85 -31.10 -8.22 10.04
N VAL A 86 -32.31 -8.41 10.57
CA VAL A 86 -33.25 -7.30 10.81
C VAL A 86 -32.73 -6.53 12.03
N GLY A 87 -32.47 -5.23 11.86
CA GLY A 87 -32.07 -4.38 12.97
C GLY A 87 -33.23 -4.13 13.95
N PRO A 88 -32.96 -3.84 15.23
CA PRO A 88 -33.98 -3.34 16.14
C PRO A 88 -34.39 -1.91 15.71
N GLY A 89 -35.51 -1.77 14.97
CA GLY A 89 -36.03 -0.48 14.49
C GLY A 89 -36.70 -0.53 13.11
N ASP A 90 -37.03 0.65 12.55
CA ASP A 90 -37.65 0.83 11.22
C ASP A 90 -36.90 -0.01 10.18
N GLY A 91 -37.61 -0.93 9.51
CA GLY A 91 -37.10 -2.06 8.70
C GLY A 91 -36.22 -1.70 7.50
N ARG A 92 -35.74 -0.46 7.44
CA ARG A 92 -34.80 0.10 6.46
C ARG A 92 -33.33 -0.12 6.82
N ALA A 93 -32.96 -0.25 8.11
CA ALA A 93 -31.57 -0.48 8.51
C ALA A 93 -31.22 -1.98 8.47
N ARG A 94 -30.67 -2.42 7.32
CA ARG A 94 -30.18 -3.79 7.16
C ARG A 94 -28.83 -3.94 7.89
N ARG A 95 -28.78 -4.78 8.92
CA ARG A 95 -27.52 -5.16 9.59
C ARG A 95 -26.91 -6.37 8.91
N ILE A 96 -25.60 -6.53 9.01
CA ILE A 96 -24.86 -7.65 8.42
C ILE A 96 -23.99 -8.27 9.50
N ALA A 97 -24.02 -9.59 9.63
CA ALA A 97 -23.10 -10.35 10.50
C ALA A 97 -22.25 -11.31 9.67
N ALA A 98 -21.02 -11.58 10.12
CA ALA A 98 -20.26 -12.70 9.59
C ALA A 98 -20.90 -14.03 10.01
N THR A 99 -20.87 -15.02 9.12
CA THR A 99 -21.22 -16.42 9.47
C THR A 99 -20.01 -17.12 10.07
N GLU A 100 -20.19 -18.28 10.70
CA GLU A 100 -19.08 -19.15 11.13
C GLU A 100 -18.14 -19.48 9.96
N ALA A 101 -18.71 -19.76 8.77
CA ALA A 101 -17.93 -19.99 7.56
C ALA A 101 -17.12 -18.74 7.15
N GLY A 102 -17.69 -17.54 7.29
CA GLY A 102 -16.98 -16.29 7.04
C GLY A 102 -15.83 -16.04 8.02
N ILE A 103 -16.05 -16.32 9.31
CA ILE A 103 -15.02 -16.22 10.35
C ILE A 103 -13.88 -17.20 10.06
N ALA A 104 -14.20 -18.47 9.81
CA ALA A 104 -13.21 -19.49 9.45
C ALA A 104 -12.43 -19.13 8.18
N HIS A 105 -13.11 -18.55 7.18
CA HIS A 105 -12.48 -18.06 5.96
C HIS A 105 -11.47 -16.94 6.22
N VAL A 106 -11.79 -15.98 7.10
CA VAL A 106 -10.83 -14.94 7.51
C VAL A 106 -9.62 -15.54 8.23
N CYS A 107 -9.81 -16.55 9.10
CA CYS A 107 -8.69 -17.26 9.73
C CYS A 107 -7.73 -17.85 8.68
N ALA A 108 -8.27 -18.62 7.72
CA ALA A 108 -7.48 -19.28 6.68
C ALA A 108 -6.75 -18.29 5.77
N VAL A 109 -7.43 -17.20 5.37
CA VAL A 109 -6.78 -16.15 4.57
C VAL A 109 -5.70 -15.43 5.38
N ASN A 110 -5.94 -15.16 6.66
CA ASN A 110 -4.93 -14.53 7.52
C ASN A 110 -3.65 -15.37 7.61
N GLU A 111 -3.76 -16.69 7.75
CA GLU A 111 -2.60 -17.60 7.73
C GLU A 111 -1.85 -17.53 6.39
N SER A 112 -2.57 -17.52 5.27
CA SER A 112 -1.96 -17.37 3.94
C SER A 112 -1.24 -16.02 3.78
N ILE A 113 -1.83 -14.94 4.28
CA ILE A 113 -1.21 -13.61 4.30
C ILE A 113 0.06 -13.61 5.18
N VAL A 114 0.02 -14.21 6.37
CA VAL A 114 1.20 -14.35 7.25
C VAL A 114 2.31 -15.11 6.55
N SER A 115 1.99 -16.23 5.89
CA SER A 115 2.97 -17.01 5.12
C SER A 115 3.64 -16.19 4.02
N GLN A 116 2.88 -15.39 3.26
CA GLN A 116 3.42 -14.53 2.21
C GLN A 116 4.25 -13.37 2.76
N LEU A 117 3.88 -12.81 3.92
CA LEU A 117 4.71 -11.82 4.61
C LEU A 117 6.04 -12.45 5.05
N TYR A 118 5.99 -13.61 5.71
CA TYR A 118 7.20 -14.25 6.23
C TYR A 118 8.13 -14.75 5.12
N ALA A 119 7.63 -14.99 3.91
CA ALA A 119 8.45 -15.25 2.74
C ALA A 119 9.14 -13.98 2.18
N LEU A 120 8.58 -12.78 2.43
CA LEU A 120 9.15 -11.50 2.00
C LEU A 120 10.23 -10.98 2.96
N PHE A 121 10.13 -11.34 4.25
CA PHE A 121 11.01 -10.87 5.31
C PHE A 121 11.92 -12.00 5.81
N PRO A 122 13.19 -11.73 6.16
CA PRO A 122 14.08 -12.73 6.76
C PRO A 122 13.61 -13.05 8.19
N THR A 123 12.59 -13.90 8.31
CA THR A 123 11.89 -14.16 9.58
C THR A 123 12.51 -15.26 10.42
N GLU A 124 13.64 -15.84 10.01
CA GLU A 124 14.41 -16.79 10.82
C GLU A 124 15.02 -16.13 12.06
N ASP A 125 15.25 -14.82 11.99
CA ASP A 125 15.73 -13.99 13.10
C ASP A 125 14.56 -13.45 13.93
N ALA A 126 14.59 -13.72 15.23
CA ALA A 126 13.57 -13.29 16.18
C ALA A 126 13.45 -11.76 16.31
N ALA A 127 14.54 -11.02 16.15
CA ALA A 127 14.52 -9.55 16.14
C ALA A 127 13.78 -9.01 14.91
N TRP A 128 13.98 -9.62 13.75
CA TRP A 128 13.26 -9.26 12.53
C TRP A 128 11.77 -9.60 12.61
N ARG A 129 11.43 -10.74 13.20
CA ARG A 129 10.03 -11.10 13.47
C ARG A 129 9.36 -10.07 14.38
N ALA A 130 10.00 -9.68 15.48
CA ALA A 130 9.47 -8.66 16.39
C ALA A 130 9.29 -7.30 15.71
N ILE A 131 10.22 -6.90 14.83
CA ILE A 131 10.13 -5.66 14.03
C ILE A 131 8.94 -5.72 13.06
N LEU A 132 8.71 -6.85 12.40
CA LEU A 132 7.58 -7.06 11.50
C LEU A 132 6.24 -7.03 12.25
N GLU A 133 6.13 -7.74 13.38
CA GLU A 133 4.94 -7.76 14.23
C GLU A 133 4.61 -6.38 14.82
N THR A 134 5.65 -5.65 15.25
CA THR A 134 5.50 -4.25 15.69
C THR A 134 4.97 -3.36 14.56
N SER A 135 5.43 -3.59 13.33
CA SER A 135 4.98 -2.82 12.15
C SER A 135 3.55 -3.18 11.73
N ILE A 136 3.15 -4.45 11.85
CA ILE A 136 1.77 -4.90 11.66
C ILE A 136 0.85 -4.23 12.68
N THR A 137 1.27 -4.22 13.94
CA THR A 137 0.54 -3.55 15.04
C THR A 137 0.42 -2.04 14.76
N ALA A 138 1.51 -1.39 14.38
CA ALA A 138 1.55 0.03 14.00
C ALA A 138 0.61 0.35 12.82
N GLY A 139 0.59 -0.51 11.80
CA GLY A 139 -0.31 -0.37 10.66
C GLY A 139 -1.78 -0.45 11.06
N SER A 140 -2.12 -1.25 12.07
CA SER A 140 -3.50 -1.48 12.51
C SER A 140 -4.21 -0.22 13.04
N PHE A 141 -3.48 0.84 13.39
CA PHE A 141 -4.08 2.11 13.83
C PHE A 141 -4.64 2.97 12.68
N ILE A 142 -4.21 2.71 11.44
CA ILE A 142 -4.69 3.46 10.27
C ILE A 142 -6.14 3.10 9.94
N ASP A 143 -6.52 1.84 10.21
CA ASP A 143 -7.90 1.36 10.09
C ASP A 143 -8.51 1.09 11.47
N PRO A 144 -9.38 1.99 11.97
CA PRO A 144 -9.93 1.92 13.32
C PRO A 144 -10.54 0.55 13.63
N PRO A 145 -10.28 -0.02 14.81
CA PRO A 145 -10.95 -1.23 15.23
C PRO A 145 -12.42 -0.95 15.54
N VAL A 146 -13.31 -1.90 15.22
CA VAL A 146 -14.72 -1.94 15.59
C VAL A 146 -14.93 -2.54 16.98
N SER A 147 -13.93 -3.23 17.54
CA SER A 147 -13.98 -3.79 18.89
C SER A 147 -12.57 -3.99 19.47
N GLN A 148 -12.43 -4.11 20.79
CA GLN A 148 -11.15 -4.53 21.41
C GLN A 148 -10.74 -5.94 20.95
N ARG A 149 -11.72 -6.81 20.69
CA ARG A 149 -11.50 -8.16 20.14
C ARG A 149 -10.83 -8.09 18.76
N GLU A 150 -11.19 -7.12 17.92
CA GLU A 150 -10.57 -6.91 16.62
C GLU A 150 -9.06 -6.68 16.71
N ILE A 151 -8.56 -6.02 17.77
CA ILE A 151 -7.13 -5.73 17.91
C ILE A 151 -6.31 -7.03 18.00
N ALA A 152 -6.87 -8.06 18.64
CA ALA A 152 -6.23 -9.36 18.79
C ALA A 152 -6.46 -10.29 17.59
N CYS A 153 -7.54 -10.08 16.83
CA CYS A 153 -7.95 -10.98 15.76
C CYS A 153 -7.37 -10.54 14.40
N TYR A 154 -6.77 -11.49 13.68
CA TYR A 154 -6.35 -11.35 12.27
C TYR A 154 -5.38 -10.19 11.98
N PRO A 155 -4.24 -10.10 12.70
CA PRO A 155 -3.34 -8.95 12.61
C PRO A 155 -2.82 -8.70 11.18
N ALA A 156 -2.51 -9.75 10.41
CA ALA A 156 -2.03 -9.59 9.04
C ALA A 156 -3.14 -9.13 8.07
N SER A 157 -4.37 -9.60 8.26
CA SER A 157 -5.53 -9.16 7.50
C SER A 157 -5.89 -7.70 7.80
N ARG A 158 -5.77 -7.28 9.06
CA ARG A 158 -5.91 -5.88 9.47
C ARG A 158 -4.81 -4.99 8.88
N ALA A 159 -3.57 -5.46 8.84
CA ALA A 159 -2.48 -4.74 8.18
C ALA A 159 -2.75 -4.55 6.68
N LEU A 160 -3.26 -5.56 5.97
CA LEU A 160 -3.70 -5.41 4.58
C LEU A 160 -4.80 -4.35 4.43
N ALA A 161 -5.84 -4.41 5.27
CA ALA A 161 -6.92 -3.43 5.25
C ALA A 161 -6.42 -2.00 5.50
N SER A 162 -5.51 -1.85 6.45
CA SER A 162 -4.90 -0.59 6.85
C SER A 162 -4.00 0.00 5.77
N LEU A 163 -3.17 -0.82 5.12
CA LEU A 163 -2.31 -0.39 4.02
C LEU A 163 -3.14 0.03 2.80
N GLU A 164 -4.23 -0.67 2.49
CA GLU A 164 -5.10 -0.26 1.38
C GLU A 164 -5.82 1.07 1.68
N ARG A 165 -6.22 1.29 2.94
CA ARG A 165 -6.79 2.58 3.38
C ARG A 165 -5.76 3.70 3.30
N PHE A 166 -4.54 3.46 3.80
CA PHE A 166 -3.42 4.41 3.72
C PHE A 166 -3.14 4.80 2.26
N ARG A 167 -2.98 3.80 1.39
CA ARG A 167 -2.70 4.00 -0.04
C ARG A 167 -3.80 4.81 -0.72
N SER A 168 -5.06 4.47 -0.45
CA SER A 168 -6.22 5.18 -1.01
C SER A 168 -6.28 6.64 -0.54
N ALA A 169 -5.99 6.90 0.73
CA ALA A 169 -5.97 8.25 1.29
C ALA A 169 -4.81 9.09 0.72
N ILE A 170 -3.62 8.49 0.58
CA ILE A 170 -2.46 9.14 -0.06
C ILE A 170 -2.77 9.48 -1.52
N GLU A 171 -3.34 8.53 -2.27
CA GLU A 171 -3.70 8.74 -3.67
C GLU A 171 -4.75 9.86 -3.82
N ALA A 172 -5.79 9.85 -2.99
CA ALA A 172 -6.83 10.88 -2.99
C ALA A 172 -6.26 12.26 -2.63
N GLY A 173 -5.49 12.36 -1.54
CA GLY A 173 -4.92 13.63 -1.10
C GLY A 173 -3.90 14.22 -2.08
N LEU A 174 -3.08 13.38 -2.73
CA LEU A 174 -2.19 13.81 -3.81
C LEU A 174 -2.96 14.30 -5.04
N ARG A 175 -4.01 13.56 -5.42
CA ARG A 175 -4.88 13.93 -6.54
C ARG A 175 -5.56 15.27 -6.28
N GLU A 176 -6.08 15.48 -5.07
CA GLU A 176 -6.71 16.74 -4.68
C GLU A 176 -5.72 17.91 -4.68
N ALA A 177 -4.52 17.70 -4.12
CA ALA A 177 -3.54 18.77 -3.96
C ALA A 177 -2.90 19.26 -5.27
N CYS A 178 -2.70 18.37 -6.26
CA CYS A 178 -1.97 18.72 -7.47
C CYS A 178 -2.58 18.18 -8.78
N GLY A 179 -3.71 17.48 -8.72
CA GLY A 179 -4.38 16.91 -9.89
C GLY A 179 -3.63 15.75 -10.55
N ALA A 180 -2.46 15.35 -10.03
CA ALA A 180 -1.65 14.27 -10.59
C ALA A 180 -2.07 12.90 -10.06
N SER A 181 -1.86 11.86 -10.87
CA SER A 181 -2.04 10.47 -10.41
C SER A 181 -0.98 10.09 -9.38
N TYR A 182 -1.25 9.03 -8.62
CA TYR A 182 -0.25 8.50 -7.69
C TYR A 182 1.07 8.20 -8.42
N SER A 183 1.05 7.46 -9.55
CA SER A 183 2.26 7.16 -10.32
C SER A 183 3.01 8.40 -10.81
N GLU A 184 2.31 9.46 -11.21
CA GLU A 184 2.94 10.74 -11.58
C GLU A 184 3.64 11.38 -10.38
N CYS A 185 3.00 11.39 -9.21
CA CYS A 185 3.61 11.91 -7.99
C CYS A 185 4.85 11.11 -7.58
N ARG A 186 4.80 9.77 -7.73
CA ARG A 186 5.94 8.88 -7.46
C ARG A 186 7.14 9.19 -8.36
N VAL A 187 6.90 9.45 -9.65
CA VAL A 187 7.92 9.90 -10.61
C VAL A 187 8.52 11.25 -10.18
N MET A 188 7.68 12.23 -9.84
CA MET A 188 8.14 13.56 -9.42
C MET A 188 8.94 13.52 -8.12
N GLN A 189 8.54 12.71 -7.12
CA GLN A 189 9.30 12.49 -5.88
C GLN A 189 10.69 11.94 -6.18
N ARG A 190 10.78 10.90 -7.02
CA ARG A 190 12.06 10.28 -7.34
C ARG A 190 13.02 11.21 -8.08
N LEU A 191 12.48 12.00 -9.00
CA LEU A 191 13.26 13.05 -9.67
C LEU A 191 13.73 14.14 -8.68
N ALA A 192 12.92 14.48 -7.67
CA ALA A 192 13.29 15.46 -6.64
C ALA A 192 14.46 14.96 -5.78
N GLU A 193 14.37 13.70 -5.33
CA GLU A 193 15.40 13.07 -4.49
C GLU A 193 16.74 12.88 -5.19
N THR A 194 16.72 12.66 -6.50
CA THR A 194 17.96 12.49 -7.27
C THR A 194 18.56 13.81 -7.74
N GLY A 195 17.75 14.86 -7.88
CA GLY A 195 18.19 16.20 -8.30
C GLY A 195 18.81 16.24 -9.71
N ARG A 196 18.63 15.19 -10.51
CA ARG A 196 19.26 15.03 -11.83
C ARG A 196 18.33 14.31 -12.80
N PRO A 197 18.53 14.46 -14.12
CA PRO A 197 17.76 13.71 -15.11
C PRO A 197 17.89 12.20 -14.91
N MET A 198 16.77 11.47 -15.06
CA MET A 198 16.74 10.00 -14.90
C MET A 198 16.22 9.31 -16.15
N ARG A 199 16.82 8.17 -16.51
CA ARG A 199 16.31 7.30 -17.57
C ARG A 199 14.99 6.65 -17.13
N ILE A 200 14.03 6.52 -18.04
CA ILE A 200 12.73 5.88 -17.76
C ILE A 200 12.91 4.46 -17.21
N GLY A 201 13.81 3.66 -17.79
CA GLY A 201 14.07 2.29 -17.34
C GLY A 201 14.61 2.23 -15.91
N ASP A 202 15.52 3.13 -15.55
CA ASP A 202 16.10 3.20 -14.21
C ASP A 202 15.05 3.64 -13.18
N MET A 203 14.20 4.60 -13.56
CA MET A 203 13.11 5.08 -12.72
C MET A 203 12.06 3.98 -12.49
N ALA A 204 11.69 3.24 -13.54
CA ALA A 204 10.80 2.08 -13.44
C ALA A 204 11.37 1.02 -12.50
N SER A 205 12.65 0.71 -12.65
CA SER A 205 13.40 -0.21 -11.78
C SER A 205 13.39 0.23 -10.32
N GLN A 206 13.68 1.51 -10.05
CA GLN A 206 13.78 2.05 -8.69
C GLN A 206 12.42 2.23 -8.00
N LEU A 207 11.37 2.55 -8.76
CA LEU A 207 10.02 2.72 -8.24
C LEU A 207 9.19 1.43 -8.20
N GLN A 208 9.74 0.30 -8.68
CA GLN A 208 9.01 -0.97 -8.86
C GLN A 208 7.73 -0.80 -9.70
N LEU A 209 7.80 0.05 -10.73
CA LEU A 209 6.73 0.25 -11.70
C LEU A 209 7.12 -0.36 -13.05
N SER A 210 6.13 -0.73 -13.86
CA SER A 210 6.44 -1.17 -15.23
C SER A 210 6.99 0.00 -16.05
N PRO A 211 7.93 -0.23 -16.99
CA PRO A 211 8.42 0.82 -17.89
C PRO A 211 7.30 1.53 -18.65
N VAL A 212 6.25 0.80 -19.04
CA VAL A 212 5.06 1.35 -19.71
C VAL A 212 4.30 2.32 -18.78
N ASN A 213 4.13 1.96 -17.50
CA ASN A 213 3.46 2.83 -16.53
C ASN A 213 4.26 4.11 -16.27
N VAL A 214 5.58 4.02 -16.14
CA VAL A 214 6.45 5.20 -15.98
C VAL A 214 6.43 6.06 -17.23
N ALA A 215 6.55 5.48 -18.43
CA ALA A 215 6.48 6.23 -19.68
C ALA A 215 5.18 7.04 -19.79
N ARG A 216 4.02 6.39 -19.55
CA ARG A 216 2.71 7.06 -19.56
C ARG A 216 2.58 8.16 -18.50
N ALA A 217 3.14 7.96 -17.30
CA ALA A 217 3.17 8.99 -16.28
C ALA A 217 4.03 10.18 -16.73
N VAL A 218 5.19 9.92 -17.33
CA VAL A 218 6.07 10.96 -17.88
C VAL A 218 5.40 11.71 -19.03
N ASP A 219 4.67 11.04 -19.93
CA ASP A 219 3.90 11.70 -21.00
C ASP A 219 2.93 12.73 -20.40
N ARG A 220 2.09 12.30 -19.44
CA ARG A 220 1.12 13.21 -18.80
C ARG A 220 1.78 14.33 -18.00
N LEU A 221 2.97 14.10 -17.42
CA LEU A 221 3.74 15.14 -16.76
C LEU A 221 4.35 16.14 -17.75
N ALA A 222 4.75 15.68 -18.94
CA ALA A 222 5.26 16.53 -20.00
C ALA A 222 4.14 17.38 -20.61
N ASP A 223 2.95 16.81 -20.81
CA ASP A 223 1.74 17.54 -21.24
C ASP A 223 1.37 18.69 -20.28
N ARG A 224 1.67 18.51 -18.98
CA ARG A 224 1.48 19.54 -17.93
C ARG A 224 2.64 20.52 -17.81
N SER A 225 3.68 20.34 -18.62
CA SER A 225 4.96 21.06 -18.56
C SER A 225 5.64 20.96 -17.19
N TRP A 226 5.52 19.82 -16.50
CA TRP A 226 6.21 19.58 -15.23
C TRP A 226 7.58 18.95 -15.48
N VAL A 227 7.70 18.10 -16.50
CA VAL A 227 8.97 17.49 -16.91
C VAL A 227 9.23 17.74 -18.39
N ARG A 228 10.47 17.52 -18.82
CA ARG A 228 10.88 17.48 -20.22
C ARG A 228 11.61 16.19 -20.51
N ARG A 229 11.43 15.65 -21.71
CA ARG A 229 12.17 14.48 -22.20
C ARG A 229 13.46 14.94 -22.86
N MET A 230 14.53 14.21 -22.57
CA MET A 230 15.88 14.44 -23.07
C MET A 230 16.36 13.17 -23.77
N GLY A 231 16.97 13.30 -24.95
CA GLY A 231 17.69 12.21 -25.60
C GLY A 231 19.11 12.05 -25.05
N ALA A 232 19.71 10.88 -25.22
CA ALA A 232 21.12 10.66 -24.91
C ALA A 232 21.99 10.72 -26.18
N PRO A 233 23.17 11.39 -26.16
CA PRO A 233 24.04 11.48 -27.34
C PRO A 233 24.51 10.13 -27.89
N HIS A 234 24.69 9.14 -27.02
CA HIS A 234 25.28 7.83 -27.35
C HIS A 234 24.30 6.66 -27.27
N ASP A 235 23.03 6.89 -26.91
CA ASP A 235 21.96 5.89 -26.91
C ASP A 235 20.68 6.54 -27.43
N ARG A 236 20.45 6.44 -28.75
CA ARG A 236 19.26 7.01 -29.40
C ARG A 236 17.94 6.40 -28.91
N LYS A 237 17.99 5.25 -28.23
CA LYS A 237 16.82 4.60 -27.63
C LYS A 237 16.62 5.02 -26.17
N ALA A 238 17.60 5.66 -25.53
CA ALA A 238 17.46 6.13 -24.14
C ALA A 238 16.70 7.46 -24.07
N VAL A 239 15.61 7.43 -23.31
CA VAL A 239 14.85 8.63 -22.94
C VAL A 239 15.12 8.94 -21.47
N PHE A 240 15.65 10.13 -21.23
CA PHE A 240 15.84 10.73 -19.92
C PHE A 240 14.75 11.74 -19.64
N VAL A 241 14.47 11.95 -18.35
CA VAL A 241 13.42 12.87 -17.88
C VAL A 241 14.08 13.86 -16.93
N ASP A 242 13.93 15.14 -17.24
CA ASP A 242 14.40 16.25 -16.42
C ASP A 242 13.23 17.11 -15.95
N VAL A 243 13.38 17.75 -14.79
CA VAL A 243 12.30 18.52 -14.17
C VAL A 243 12.41 19.98 -14.58
N THR A 244 11.29 20.54 -15.03
CA THR A 244 11.19 21.97 -15.36
C THR A 244 11.09 22.82 -14.09
N GLU A 245 11.17 24.15 -14.23
CA GLU A 245 10.92 25.04 -13.09
C GLU A 245 9.51 24.91 -12.52
N ARG A 246 8.49 24.83 -13.38
CA ARG A 246 7.11 24.54 -12.99
C ARG A 246 7.00 23.19 -12.27
N GLY A 247 7.74 22.19 -12.75
CA GLY A 247 7.82 20.88 -12.11
C GLY A 247 8.41 20.95 -10.70
N ARG A 248 9.45 21.76 -10.47
CA ARG A 248 10.05 21.96 -9.14
C ARG A 248 9.04 22.55 -8.15
N ALA A 249 8.23 23.53 -8.58
CA ALA A 249 7.15 24.05 -7.76
C ALA A 249 6.14 22.96 -7.35
N GLN A 250 5.82 22.05 -8.27
CA GLN A 250 4.90 20.93 -8.02
C GLN A 250 5.53 19.83 -7.15
N GLN A 251 6.84 19.58 -7.25
CA GLN A 251 7.55 18.72 -6.31
C GLN A 251 7.43 19.23 -4.88
N ALA A 252 7.51 20.55 -4.68
CA ALA A 252 7.32 21.14 -3.36
C ALA A 252 5.88 20.98 -2.83
N VAL A 253 4.86 21.07 -3.70
CA VAL A 253 3.46 20.76 -3.34
C VAL A 253 3.33 19.30 -2.93
N ILE A 254 3.82 18.37 -3.76
CA ILE A 254 3.76 16.93 -3.50
C ILE A 254 4.46 16.59 -2.17
N ALA A 255 5.66 17.12 -1.93
CA ALA A 255 6.41 16.89 -0.70
C ALA A 255 5.63 17.35 0.54
N ARG A 256 5.09 18.59 0.53
CA ARG A 256 4.28 19.11 1.64
C ARG A 256 3.01 18.29 1.88
N THR A 257 2.32 17.89 0.82
CA THR A 257 1.11 17.06 0.92
C THR A 257 1.42 15.70 1.52
N VAL A 258 2.47 15.03 1.04
CA VAL A 258 2.91 13.74 1.57
C VAL A 258 3.33 13.85 3.03
N ASP A 259 4.07 14.90 3.41
CA ASP A 259 4.46 15.12 4.81
C ASP A 259 3.24 15.36 5.70
N ALA A 260 2.26 16.14 5.23
CA ALA A 260 1.02 16.38 5.97
C ALA A 260 0.20 15.11 6.14
N LEU A 261 -0.03 14.36 5.06
CA LEU A 261 -0.75 13.09 5.10
C LEU A 261 -0.02 12.04 5.95
N GLY A 262 1.31 11.99 5.87
CA GLY A 262 2.11 11.09 6.70
C GLY A 262 1.99 11.40 8.19
N ARG A 263 1.98 12.68 8.57
CA ARG A 263 1.71 13.08 9.96
C ARG A 263 0.31 12.67 10.40
N GLU A 264 -0.70 12.96 9.59
CA GLU A 264 -2.10 12.76 9.94
C GLU A 264 -2.54 11.30 9.92
N LEU A 265 -2.05 10.50 8.99
CA LEU A 265 -2.51 9.12 8.80
C LEU A 265 -1.63 8.11 9.54
N LEU A 266 -0.36 8.42 9.78
CA LEU A 266 0.61 7.47 10.31
C LEU A 266 1.31 8.00 11.56
N TRP A 267 2.13 9.04 11.43
CA TRP A 267 3.12 9.37 12.46
C TRP A 267 2.52 9.82 13.80
N LYS A 268 1.33 10.44 13.81
CA LYS A 268 0.66 10.87 15.04
C LYS A 268 0.17 9.71 15.91
N HIS A 269 -0.01 8.53 15.32
CA HIS A 269 -0.54 7.34 16.01
C HIS A 269 0.55 6.40 16.53
N LEU A 270 1.82 6.73 16.28
CA LEU A 270 2.93 5.83 16.57
C LEU A 270 3.80 6.34 17.70
N ASP A 271 4.26 5.44 18.56
CA ASP A 271 5.34 5.71 19.50
C ASP A 271 6.73 5.64 18.83
N ARG A 272 7.78 5.89 19.61
CA ARG A 272 9.16 5.90 19.11
C ARG A 272 9.64 4.51 18.65
N SER A 273 9.24 3.45 19.34
CA SER A 273 9.60 2.08 19.01
C SER A 273 8.94 1.62 17.71
N GLN A 274 7.66 1.95 17.53
CA GLN A 274 6.89 1.68 16.32
C GLN A 274 7.45 2.44 15.11
N ARG A 275 7.79 3.72 15.28
CA ARG A 275 8.49 4.50 14.23
C ARG A 275 9.83 3.90 13.85
N ALA A 276 10.59 3.39 14.82
CA ALA A 276 11.86 2.72 14.55
C ALA A 276 11.67 1.40 13.79
N ALA A 277 10.66 0.61 14.19
CA ALA A 277 10.31 -0.65 13.53
C ALA A 277 9.93 -0.44 12.05
N ILE A 278 9.05 0.53 11.75
CA ILE A 278 8.66 0.84 10.37
C ILE A 278 9.87 1.23 9.51
N ARG A 279 10.81 2.02 10.06
CA ARG A 279 12.04 2.39 9.34
C ARG A 279 12.95 1.19 9.08
N ALA A 280 13.05 0.27 10.04
CA ALA A 280 13.83 -0.96 9.88
C ALA A 280 13.21 -1.85 8.79
N VAL A 281 11.90 -2.14 8.86
CA VAL A 281 11.15 -2.90 7.85
C VAL A 281 11.34 -2.31 6.46
N THR A 282 11.12 -1.01 6.31
CA THR A 282 11.22 -0.31 5.00
C THR A 282 12.59 -0.55 4.36
N ARG A 283 13.66 -0.40 5.15
CA ARG A 283 15.04 -0.58 4.67
C ARG A 283 15.30 -2.01 4.22
N THR A 284 14.89 -2.99 5.03
CA THR A 284 15.09 -4.42 4.75
C THR A 284 14.33 -4.87 3.51
N VAL A 285 13.08 -4.42 3.33
CA VAL A 285 12.31 -4.71 2.11
C VAL A 285 13.05 -4.21 0.88
N ILE A 286 13.58 -2.99 0.94
CA ILE A 286 14.34 -2.39 -0.16
C ILE A 286 15.67 -3.11 -0.41
N GLU A 287 16.36 -3.56 0.64
CA GLU A 287 17.62 -4.30 0.54
C GLU A 287 17.40 -5.71 -0.03
N GLY A 288 16.46 -6.47 0.51
CA GLY A 288 16.10 -7.81 0.02
C GLY A 288 15.61 -7.81 -1.43
N LEU A 289 14.96 -6.73 -1.89
CA LEU A 289 14.66 -6.53 -3.30
C LEU A 289 15.90 -6.42 -4.18
N ARG A 290 16.86 -5.58 -3.76
CA ARG A 290 18.07 -5.33 -4.55
C ARG A 290 18.83 -6.64 -4.72
N GLU A 291 18.83 -7.48 -3.70
CA GLU A 291 19.45 -8.80 -3.72
C GLU A 291 18.69 -9.79 -4.62
N SER A 292 17.36 -9.91 -4.47
CA SER A 292 16.54 -10.79 -5.32
C SER A 292 16.64 -10.41 -6.81
N LYS A 293 16.68 -9.12 -7.12
CA LYS A 293 16.85 -8.63 -8.49
C LYS A 293 18.26 -8.89 -9.04
N ARG A 294 19.31 -8.75 -8.21
CA ARG A 294 20.68 -9.14 -8.56
C ARG A 294 20.81 -10.64 -8.79
N ALA A 295 20.10 -11.46 -8.03
CA ALA A 295 20.06 -12.91 -8.22
C ALA A 295 19.38 -13.28 -9.54
N LYS A 296 18.21 -12.69 -9.84
CA LYS A 296 17.51 -12.90 -11.10
C LYS A 296 18.30 -12.43 -12.32
N SER A 297 18.92 -11.25 -12.24
CA SER A 297 19.78 -10.72 -13.32
C SER A 297 21.04 -11.55 -13.52
N ARG A 298 21.60 -12.17 -12.46
CA ARG A 298 22.71 -13.13 -12.59
C ARG A 298 22.25 -14.40 -13.31
N LEU A 299 21.13 -14.98 -12.90
CA LEU A 299 20.55 -16.15 -13.57
C LEU A 299 20.22 -15.88 -15.06
N GLU A 300 19.69 -14.69 -15.38
CA GLU A 300 19.44 -14.27 -16.76
C GLU A 300 20.74 -14.05 -17.54
N SER A 301 21.79 -13.52 -16.91
CA SER A 301 23.12 -13.34 -17.51
C SER A 301 23.85 -14.68 -17.74
N ASP A 302 23.73 -15.61 -16.79
CA ASP A 302 24.32 -16.95 -16.87
C ASP A 302 23.61 -17.81 -17.94
N ALA A 303 22.40 -17.43 -18.35
CA ALA A 303 21.64 -18.03 -19.44
C ALA A 303 21.89 -17.37 -20.82
N LEU A 304 22.73 -16.33 -20.91
CA LEU A 304 23.08 -15.71 -22.18
C LEU A 304 24.15 -16.54 -22.90
N PHE A 305 23.92 -16.85 -24.17
CA PHE A 305 24.91 -17.46 -25.07
C PHE A 305 25.30 -16.48 -26.18
N PRO A 306 26.51 -16.61 -26.77
CA PRO A 306 26.95 -15.74 -27.84
C PRO A 306 26.04 -15.84 -29.07
N LEU A 307 25.74 -14.71 -29.69
CA LEU A 307 25.15 -14.68 -31.03
C LEU A 307 26.28 -14.93 -32.05
N ALA A 308 26.10 -15.92 -32.92
CA ALA A 308 27.00 -16.21 -34.03
C ALA A 308 26.95 -15.12 -35.11
#